data_AF-A0A7K2XD14-F1
#
_entry.id   AF-A0A7K2XD14-F1
#
_cell.length_a   1.000
_cell.length_b   1.000
_cell.length_c   1.000
_cell.angle_alpha   90.00
_cell.angle_beta   90.00
_cell.angle_gamma   90.00
#
_symmetry.space_group_name_H-M   'P 1'
#
loop_
_entity.id
_entity.type
_entity.pdbx_description
1 polymer ?
#
loop_
_entity_poly.entity_id
_entity_poly.type
_entity_poly.pdbx_seq_one_letter_code
_entity_poly.pdbx_strand_id
1 'polypeptide(L)'
;MTVTRYPAEVAEFTHWLTGLAARLRPDAGWYGVFAARDPEGLRACFDGVELLPWDVVSSLLQDAGEAAGGPFAARGRALYVAAAGAHDRGPGAAAALAERRELMERER
;
A
#
# COMPACT_ATOMS: atom_id res chain seq x y z
N MET A 1 -5.48 26.07 0.65
CA MET A 1 -5.55 24.61 0.74
C MET A 1 -4.19 24.07 0.35
N THR A 2 -3.44 23.51 1.31
CA THR A 2 -2.14 22.89 1.02
C THR A 2 -2.42 21.57 0.30
N VAL A 3 -2.16 21.53 -1.00
CA VAL A 3 -2.09 20.26 -1.73
C VAL A 3 -0.92 19.51 -1.12
N THR A 4 -1.20 18.49 -0.31
CA THR A 4 -0.20 17.55 0.16
C THR A 4 0.41 16.89 -1.08
N ARG A 5 1.57 17.39 -1.51
CA ARG A 5 2.28 16.83 -2.65
C ARG A 5 3.09 15.66 -2.12
N TYR A 6 2.54 14.46 -2.24
CA TYR A 6 3.29 13.24 -1.93
C TYR A 6 4.54 13.15 -2.80
N PRO A 7 5.60 12.45 -2.34
CA PRO A 7 6.71 12.06 -3.18
C PRO A 7 6.18 11.41 -4.47
N ALA A 8 6.82 11.69 -5.61
CA ALA A 8 6.35 11.22 -6.92
C ALA A 8 6.22 9.70 -6.95
N GLU A 9 7.09 8.99 -6.24
CA GLU A 9 7.12 7.54 -6.09
C GLU A 9 5.83 7.00 -5.43
N VAL A 10 5.33 7.70 -4.40
CA VAL A 10 4.07 7.32 -3.72
C VAL A 10 2.88 7.58 -4.63
N ALA A 11 2.88 8.68 -5.39
CA ALA A 11 1.83 8.98 -6.36
C ALA A 11 1.78 7.96 -7.51
N GLU A 12 2.93 7.49 -8.00
CA GLU A 12 2.98 6.45 -9.04
C GLU A 12 2.50 5.09 -8.52
N PHE A 13 2.89 4.72 -7.30
CA PHE A 13 2.42 3.48 -6.68
C PHE A 13 0.91 3.50 -6.43
N THR A 14 0.36 4.58 -5.87
CA THR A 14 -1.08 4.72 -5.62
C THR A 14 -1.91 4.72 -6.90
N HIS A 15 -1.40 5.32 -7.98
CA HIS A 15 -2.04 5.22 -9.30
C HIS A 15 -2.08 3.77 -9.81
N TRP A 16 -0.97 3.04 -9.70
CA TRP A 16 -0.92 1.62 -10.08
C TRP A 16 -1.87 0.78 -9.21
N LEU A 17 -1.89 1.02 -7.90
CA LEU A 17 -2.75 0.33 -6.93
C LEU A 17 -4.24 0.57 -7.20
N THR A 18 -4.62 1.80 -7.54
CA THR A 18 -5.99 2.15 -7.96
C THR A 18 -6.38 1.39 -9.23
N GLY A 19 -5.44 1.26 -10.18
CA GLY A 19 -5.63 0.44 -11.37
C GLY A 19 -5.84 -1.04 -11.03
N LEU A 20 -5.08 -1.61 -10.10
CA LEU A 20 -5.30 -2.98 -9.61
C LEU A 20 -6.69 -3.12 -8.98
N ALA A 21 -7.07 -2.21 -8.07
CA ALA A 21 -8.36 -2.25 -7.38
C ALA A 21 -9.56 -2.19 -8.34
N ALA A 22 -9.45 -1.46 -9.45
CA ALA A 22 -10.48 -1.40 -10.48
C ALA A 22 -10.73 -2.74 -11.21
N ARG A 23 -9.79 -3.71 -11.10
CA ARG A 23 -9.92 -5.06 -11.67
C ARG A 23 -10.52 -6.06 -10.67
N LEU A 24 -10.57 -5.70 -9.38
CA LEU A 24 -11.11 -6.55 -8.33
C LEU A 24 -12.63 -6.54 -8.36
N ARG A 25 -13.23 -7.68 -8.00
CA ARG A 25 -14.67 -7.75 -7.76
C ARG A 25 -14.97 -7.30 -6.32
N PRO A 26 -15.85 -6.30 -6.09
CA PRO A 26 -16.13 -5.78 -4.75
C PRO A 26 -16.76 -6.82 -3.80
N ASP A 27 -17.40 -7.84 -4.36
CA ASP A 27 -18.19 -8.86 -3.66
C ASP A 27 -17.46 -10.20 -3.49
N ALA A 28 -16.18 -10.28 -3.86
CA ALA A 28 -15.42 -11.52 -3.79
C ALA A 28 -14.01 -11.33 -3.23
N GLY A 29 -13.52 -12.35 -2.52
CA GLY A 29 -12.16 -12.40 -1.98
C GLY A 29 -12.01 -11.71 -0.63
N TRP A 30 -10.79 -11.78 -0.10
CA TRP A 30 -10.44 -11.21 1.20
C TRP A 30 -10.49 -9.67 1.18
N TYR A 31 -10.27 -9.07 0.00
CA TYR A 31 -10.32 -7.62 -0.20
C TYR A 31 -11.65 -6.98 0.21
N GLY A 32 -12.79 -7.58 -0.16
CA GLY A 32 -14.12 -7.03 0.17
C GLY A 32 -14.36 -6.96 1.69
N VAL A 33 -13.90 -7.99 2.42
CA VAL A 33 -13.98 -8.03 3.89
C VAL A 33 -13.04 -6.99 4.52
N PHE A 34 -11.82 -6.86 4.00
CA PHE A 34 -10.85 -5.86 4.46
C PHE A 34 -11.38 -4.43 4.27
N ALA A 35 -11.93 -4.14 3.08
CA ALA A 35 -12.51 -2.84 2.74
C ALA A 35 -13.73 -2.49 3.61
N ALA A 36 -14.56 -3.47 3.97
CA ALA A 36 -15.69 -3.25 4.87
C ALA A 36 -15.29 -3.02 6.33
N ARG A 37 -14.17 -3.62 6.76
CA ARG A 37 -13.70 -3.55 8.15
C ARG A 37 -12.99 -2.24 8.46
N ASP A 38 -12.19 -1.71 7.54
CA ASP A 38 -11.45 -0.45 7.71
C ASP A 38 -11.45 0.39 6.43
N PRO A 39 -12.57 1.09 6.14
CA PRO A 39 -12.70 1.90 4.94
C PRO A 39 -11.84 3.17 4.98
N GLU A 40 -11.53 3.71 6.17
CA GLU A 40 -10.66 4.88 6.31
C GLU A 40 -9.19 4.51 6.11
N GLY A 41 -8.71 3.43 6.72
CA GLY A 41 -7.34 2.94 6.48
C GLY A 41 -7.11 2.57 5.01
N LEU A 42 -8.10 1.96 4.37
CA LEU A 42 -8.02 1.69 2.93
C LEU A 42 -8.00 2.98 2.09
N ARG A 43 -8.79 3.99 2.46
CA ARG A 43 -8.75 5.31 1.81
C ARG A 43 -7.37 5.95 1.96
N ALA A 44 -6.78 5.93 3.16
CA ALA A 44 -5.44 6.44 3.43
C ALA A 44 -4.37 5.77 2.55
N CYS A 45 -4.53 4.47 2.26
CA CYS A 45 -3.64 3.75 1.34
C CYS A 45 -3.78 4.23 -0.12
N PHE A 46 -5.01 4.44 -0.60
CA PHE A 46 -5.22 4.95 -1.97
C PHE A 46 -4.85 6.42 -2.13
N ASP A 47 -4.98 7.22 -1.07
CA ASP A 47 -4.57 8.62 -1.04
C ASP A 47 -3.04 8.78 -0.86
N GLY A 48 -2.31 7.69 -0.60
CA GLY A 48 -0.84 7.71 -0.42
C GLY A 48 -0.37 8.23 0.94
N VAL A 49 -1.29 8.37 1.90
CA VAL A 49 -0.98 8.72 3.29
C VAL A 49 -0.26 7.56 3.97
N GLU A 50 -0.77 6.35 3.77
CA GLU A 50 -0.21 5.09 4.27
C GLU A 50 0.17 4.20 3.09
N LEU A 51 1.06 3.23 3.32
CA LEU A 51 1.38 2.21 2.33
C LEU A 51 0.67 0.90 2.67
N LEU A 52 -0.09 0.37 1.72
CA LEU A 52 -0.72 -0.94 1.86
C LEU A 52 0.38 -2.02 1.93
N PRO A 53 0.41 -2.89 2.96
CA PRO A 53 1.43 -3.92 3.08
C PRO A 53 1.56 -4.79 1.83
N TRP A 54 2.79 -5.15 1.46
CA TRP A 54 3.04 -5.89 0.20
C TRP A 54 2.38 -7.28 0.16
N ASP A 55 2.27 -7.97 1.30
CA ASP A 55 1.54 -9.23 1.40
C ASP A 55 0.07 -9.06 1.03
N VAL A 56 -0.57 -7.99 1.49
CA VAL A 56 -1.94 -7.63 1.10
C VAL A 56 -2.01 -7.34 -0.40
N VAL A 57 -1.11 -6.52 -0.93
CA VAL A 57 -1.02 -6.25 -2.39
C VAL A 57 -0.86 -7.55 -3.19
N SER A 58 -0.09 -8.51 -2.67
CA SER A 58 0.11 -9.82 -3.31
C SER A 58 -1.18 -10.64 -3.36
N SER A 59 -2.00 -10.59 -2.30
CA SER A 59 -3.33 -11.19 -2.30
C SER A 59 -4.28 -10.52 -3.29
N LEU A 60 -4.22 -9.18 -3.42
CA LEU A 60 -5.02 -8.47 -4.44
C LEU A 60 -4.64 -8.86 -5.87
N LEU A 61 -3.35 -9.03 -6.14
CA LEU A 61 -2.88 -9.52 -7.44
C LEU A 61 -3.45 -10.92 -7.73
N GLN A 62 -3.46 -11.81 -6.74
CA GLN A 62 -4.05 -13.15 -6.87
C GLN A 62 -5.56 -13.09 -7.13
N ASP A 63 -6.29 -12.26 -6.38
CA ASP A 63 -7.73 -12.06 -6.56
C ASP A 63 -8.08 -11.46 -7.93
N ALA A 64 -7.19 -10.64 -8.50
CA ALA A 64 -7.31 -10.10 -9.85
C ALA A 64 -6.91 -11.10 -10.96
N GLY A 65 -6.40 -12.28 -10.59
CA GLY A 65 -5.89 -13.28 -11.54
C GLY A 65 -4.54 -12.92 -12.17
N GLU A 66 -3.81 -11.96 -11.60
CA GLU A 66 -2.48 -11.55 -12.07
C GLU A 66 -1.41 -12.56 -11.65
N ALA A 67 -0.57 -12.95 -12.60
CA ALA A 67 0.55 -13.85 -12.31
C ALA A 67 1.57 -13.16 -11.39
N ALA A 68 2.00 -13.83 -10.32
CA ALA A 68 2.93 -13.27 -9.33
C ALA A 68 4.28 -12.78 -9.92
N GLY A 69 4.72 -13.37 -11.04
CA GLY A 69 5.90 -12.94 -11.81
C GLY A 69 5.58 -12.22 -13.13
N GLY A 70 4.30 -11.92 -13.37
CA GLY A 70 3.86 -11.21 -14.56
C GLY A 70 4.36 -9.77 -14.60
N PRO A 71 4.39 -9.15 -15.79
CA PRO A 71 4.89 -7.79 -15.96
C PRO A 71 4.14 -6.76 -15.10
N PHE A 72 2.84 -6.98 -14.86
CA PHE A 72 2.03 -6.11 -14.01
C PHE A 72 2.45 -6.19 -12.52
N ALA A 73 2.59 -7.40 -11.97
CA ALA A 73 3.03 -7.63 -10.60
C ALA A 73 4.48 -7.17 -10.36
N ALA A 74 5.38 -7.43 -11.32
CA ALA A 74 6.77 -7.00 -11.25
C ALA A 74 6.89 -5.46 -11.23
N ARG A 75 6.11 -4.76 -12.07
CA ARG A 75 6.04 -3.29 -12.04
C ARG A 75 5.52 -2.79 -10.70
N GLY A 76 4.46 -3.39 -10.17
CA GLY A 76 3.92 -3.06 -8.85
C GLY A 76 4.95 -3.19 -7.74
N ARG A 77 5.77 -4.25 -7.78
CA ARG A 77 6.83 -4.48 -6.78
C ARG A 77 7.91 -3.41 -6.83
N ALA A 78 8.33 -3.01 -8.03
CA ALA A 78 9.33 -1.95 -8.20
C ALA A 78 8.81 -0.61 -7.67
N LEU A 79 7.55 -0.27 -8.00
CA LEU A 79 6.88 0.95 -7.51
C LEU A 79 6.74 0.94 -5.99
N TYR A 80 6.35 -0.19 -5.39
CA TYR A 80 6.23 -0.33 -3.94
C TYR A 80 7.55 -0.07 -3.22
N VAL A 81 8.65 -0.64 -3.70
CA VAL A 81 9.98 -0.43 -3.10
C VAL A 81 10.40 1.04 -3.16
N ALA A 82 10.14 1.72 -4.28
CA ALA A 82 10.43 3.14 -4.43
C ALA A 82 9.56 3.99 -3.49
N ALA A 83 8.26 3.69 -3.42
CA ALA A 83 7.32 4.39 -2.55
C ALA A 83 7.65 4.19 -1.07
N ALA A 84 7.97 2.97 -0.64
CA ALA A 84 8.42 2.67 0.72
C ALA A 84 9.68 3.45 1.07
N GLY A 85 10.69 3.45 0.18
CA GLY A 85 11.91 4.23 0.39
C GLY A 85 11.67 5.75 0.46
N ALA A 86 10.65 6.28 -0.22
CA ALA A 86 10.27 7.69 -0.11
C ALA A 86 9.50 7.98 1.19
N HIS A 87 8.57 7.09 1.57
CA HIS A 87 7.79 7.18 2.80
C HIS A 87 8.69 7.12 4.05
N ASP A 88 9.64 6.19 4.08
CA ASP A 88 10.59 6.01 5.19
C ASP A 88 11.61 7.16 5.33
N ARG A 89 11.81 7.95 4.27
CA ARG A 89 12.67 9.15 4.27
C ARG A 89 11.90 10.45 4.58
N GLY A 90 10.60 10.36 4.84
CA GLY A 90 9.75 11.50 5.17
C GLY A 90 10.12 12.15 6.52
N PRO A 91 9.77 13.43 6.72
CA PRO A 91 9.94 14.08 8.03
C PRO A 91 9.12 13.35 9.09
N GLY A 92 9.76 12.92 10.18
CA GLY A 92 9.13 12.16 11.28
C GLY A 92 9.12 10.63 11.08
N ALA A 93 9.46 10.12 9.90
CA ALA A 93 9.45 8.69 9.61
C ALA A 93 10.42 7.90 10.50
N ALA A 94 11.62 8.45 10.77
CA ALA A 94 12.58 7.82 11.67
C ALA A 94 12.05 7.66 13.11
N ALA A 95 11.27 8.63 13.61
CA ALA A 95 10.67 8.56 14.93
C ALA A 95 9.51 7.54 14.97
N ALA A 96 8.66 7.53 13.95
CA ALA A 96 7.56 6.56 13.82
C ALA A 96 8.08 5.11 13.68
N LEU A 97 9.19 4.91 12.94
CA LEU A 97 9.86 3.62 12.82
C LEU A 97 10.47 3.17 14.15
N ALA A 98 11.06 4.09 14.92
CA ALA A 98 11.58 3.79 16.25
C ALA A 98 10.47 3.38 17.23
N GLU A 99 9.34 4.10 17.24
CA GLU A 99 8.19 3.78 18.08
C GLU A 99 7.58 2.40 17.73
N ARG A 100 7.37 2.13 16.44
CA ARG A 100 6.90 0.81 15.96
C ARG A 100 7.86 -0.31 16.36
N ARG A 101 9.17 -0.07 16.27
CA ARG A 101 10.19 -1.05 16.70
C ARG A 101 10.09 -1.32 18.21
N GLU A 102 9.99 -0.28 19.03
CA GLU A 102 9.85 -0.45 20.48
C GLU A 102 8.58 -1.20 20.88
N LEU A 103 7.48 -1.02 20.13
CA LEU A 103 6.25 -1.80 20.29
C LEU A 103 6.49 -3.29 20.00
N MET A 104 7.10 -3.61 18.84
CA MET A 104 7.41 -5.00 18.47
C MET A 104 8.40 -5.68 19.44
N GLU A 105 9.33 -4.93 20.03
CA GLU A 105 10.26 -5.44 21.05
C GLU A 105 9.57 -5.72 22.39
N ARG A 106 8.51 -4.98 22.72
CA ARG A 106 7.72 -5.16 23.95
C ARG A 106 6.72 -6.32 23.88
N GLU A 107 6.27 -6.68 22.68
CA GLU A 107 5.35 -7.80 22.47
C GLU A 107 6.05 -9.16 22.33
N ARG A 108 7.36 -9.24 22.61
CA ARG A 108 8.20 -10.43 22.42
C ARG A 108 8.36 -11.29 23.68
#